data_AF-A0A0B1SDX2-F1
#
_entry.id   AF-A0A0B1SDX2-F1
#
_cell.length_a   1.000
_cell.length_b   1.000
_cell.length_c   1.000
_cell.angle_alpha   90.00
_cell.angle_beta   90.00
_cell.angle_gamma   90.00
#
_symmetry.space_group_name_H-M   'P 1'
#
loop_
_entity.id
_entity.type
_entity.pdbx_description
1 polymer ?
#
loop_
_entity_poly.entity_id
_entity_poly.type
_entity_poly.pdbx_seq_one_letter_code
_entity_poly.pdbx_strand_id
1 'polypeptide(L)'
;AATPAGTTYSSPGFVIAAHPSHRYKPFLAYSVDLYTKLEKETGQSPRFEQNGTLHLAKNPHRFEEFKRYVARDYYKKGDVCKTSLLTQEEVGELAPLVDTKEILGALYTSNDGVVSAAGLNEALMAGARKGGVQVIKSEPKTVRYDKGKSLWHVELADGTSIATRNLVNAAGVWANDIARLSGHELPMVIVEVQFADLEPGASIPEMPAIIDHDTTFYLRKNGDTYFFGAFDPIDKVILREDWFRKGVPPGFVIRITVKSK
;
A
#
# COMPACT_ATOMS: atom_id res chain seq x y z
N ALA A 1 -0.91 -12.72 18.35
CA ALA A 1 -0.66 -12.45 16.92
C ALA A 1 0.41 -11.36 16.76
N ALA A 2 1.04 -11.26 15.60
CA ALA A 2 1.75 -10.04 15.21
C ALA A 2 0.70 -9.14 14.54
N THR A 3 0.10 -8.24 15.30
CA THR A 3 -0.81 -7.24 14.73
C THR A 3 0.03 -6.29 13.90
N PRO A 4 -0.36 -5.93 12.66
CA PRO A 4 0.39 -4.90 11.93
C PRO A 4 0.39 -3.61 12.76
N ALA A 5 1.55 -2.98 12.85
CA ALA A 5 1.76 -1.69 13.48
C ALA A 5 2.37 -0.74 12.45
N GLY A 6 2.50 0.54 12.82
CA GLY A 6 2.99 1.57 11.91
C GLY A 6 1.98 1.89 10.80
N THR A 7 2.49 2.40 9.68
CA THR A 7 1.66 2.87 8.55
C THR A 7 0.90 1.74 7.86
N THR A 8 1.39 0.49 7.92
CA THR A 8 0.70 -0.68 7.37
C THR A 8 -0.70 -0.84 7.96
N TYR A 9 -0.86 -0.69 9.29
CA TYR A 9 -2.16 -0.86 9.95
C TYR A 9 -3.24 0.08 9.38
N SER A 10 -2.81 1.28 8.99
CA SER A 10 -3.66 2.36 8.50
C SER A 10 -3.71 2.44 6.97
N SER A 11 -3.09 1.49 6.27
CA SER A 11 -3.01 1.52 4.83
C SER A 11 -4.41 1.45 4.20
N PRO A 12 -4.68 2.27 3.18
CA PRO A 12 -5.86 2.13 2.33
C PRO A 12 -5.98 0.75 1.66
N GLY A 13 -4.89 -0.02 1.56
CA GLY A 13 -4.93 -1.39 1.06
C GLY A 13 -4.99 -1.55 -0.46
N PHE A 14 -4.87 -0.47 -1.24
CA PHE A 14 -4.82 -0.55 -2.70
C PHE A 14 -3.62 -1.40 -3.16
N VAL A 15 -3.91 -2.37 -4.02
CA VAL A 15 -2.95 -3.18 -4.77
C VAL A 15 -3.16 -2.83 -6.23
N ILE A 16 -2.36 -1.89 -6.75
CA ILE A 16 -2.48 -1.38 -8.12
C ILE A 16 -1.33 -1.94 -8.95
N ALA A 17 -1.64 -2.71 -10.00
CA ALA A 17 -0.63 -3.27 -10.89
C ALA A 17 -0.30 -2.35 -12.08
N ALA A 18 -1.18 -1.39 -12.38
CA ALA A 18 -0.88 -0.32 -13.34
C ALA A 18 0.21 0.61 -12.82
N HIS A 19 1.23 0.88 -13.64
CA HIS A 19 2.31 1.80 -13.25
C HIS A 19 2.94 2.50 -14.47
N PRO A 20 3.27 3.80 -14.38
CA PRO A 20 3.86 4.56 -15.50
C PRO A 20 5.19 4.02 -15.95
N SER A 21 5.97 3.47 -15.01
CA SER A 21 7.27 2.89 -15.31
C SER A 21 7.20 1.38 -15.36
N HIS A 22 7.38 0.83 -16.56
CA HIS A 22 7.34 -0.61 -16.85
C HIS A 22 8.27 -1.46 -15.96
N ARG A 23 9.37 -0.88 -15.45
CA ARG A 23 10.34 -1.60 -14.60
C ARG A 23 9.75 -2.11 -13.29
N TYR A 24 8.66 -1.49 -12.81
CA TYR A 24 8.01 -1.91 -11.57
C TYR A 24 6.97 -3.00 -11.78
N LYS A 25 6.51 -3.22 -13.02
CA LYS A 25 5.45 -4.18 -13.33
C LYS A 25 5.74 -5.60 -12.85
N PRO A 26 6.97 -6.15 -12.99
CA PRO A 26 7.26 -7.50 -12.47
C PRO A 26 7.05 -7.61 -10.95
N PHE A 27 7.39 -6.57 -10.19
CA PHE A 27 7.17 -6.56 -8.74
C PHE A 27 5.69 -6.48 -8.38
N LEU A 28 4.95 -5.62 -9.09
CA LEU A 28 3.51 -5.46 -8.84
C LEU A 28 2.71 -6.71 -9.22
N ALA A 29 3.01 -7.31 -10.38
CA ALA A 29 2.43 -8.57 -10.81
C ALA A 29 2.76 -9.71 -9.85
N TYR A 30 4.01 -9.77 -9.36
CA TYR A 30 4.39 -10.73 -8.34
C TYR A 30 3.61 -10.54 -7.03
N SER A 31 3.41 -9.30 -6.57
CA SER A 31 2.60 -9.03 -5.37
C SER A 31 1.17 -9.53 -5.54
N VAL A 32 0.52 -9.25 -6.68
CA VAL A 32 -0.84 -9.75 -6.95
C VAL A 32 -0.87 -11.28 -6.95
N ASP A 33 0.04 -11.91 -7.67
CA ASP A 33 0.13 -13.37 -7.76
C ASP A 33 0.38 -14.02 -6.40
N LEU A 34 1.31 -13.47 -5.61
CA LEU A 34 1.59 -13.91 -4.25
C LEU A 34 0.34 -13.83 -3.39
N TYR A 35 -0.35 -12.68 -3.39
CA TYR A 35 -1.50 -12.46 -2.52
C TYR A 35 -2.64 -13.43 -2.85
N THR A 36 -2.88 -13.75 -4.12
CA THR A 36 -3.88 -14.77 -4.51
C THR A 36 -3.52 -16.18 -4.02
N LYS A 37 -2.24 -16.49 -3.78
CA LYS A 37 -1.77 -17.82 -3.35
C LYS A 37 -1.65 -17.99 -1.83
N LEU A 38 -1.55 -16.89 -1.08
CA LEU A 38 -1.25 -16.92 0.36
C LEU A 38 -2.21 -17.80 1.16
N GLU A 39 -3.51 -17.75 0.88
CA GLU A 39 -4.49 -18.55 1.63
C GLU A 39 -4.24 -20.05 1.46
N LYS A 40 -3.96 -20.49 0.23
CA LYS A 40 -3.64 -21.88 -0.06
C LYS A 40 -2.33 -22.33 0.60
N GLU A 41 -1.32 -21.46 0.65
CA GLU A 41 0.01 -21.79 1.17
C GLU A 41 0.09 -21.79 2.70
N THR A 42 -0.68 -20.89 3.33
CA THR A 42 -0.56 -20.55 4.76
C THR A 42 -1.79 -20.92 5.59
N GLY A 43 -2.93 -21.19 4.95
CA GLY A 43 -4.22 -21.41 5.62
C GLY A 43 -4.84 -20.14 6.22
N GLN A 44 -4.28 -18.97 5.91
CA GLN A 44 -4.75 -17.67 6.39
C GLN A 44 -5.17 -16.80 5.20
N SER A 45 -6.41 -16.33 5.19
CA SER A 45 -6.89 -15.48 4.11
C SER A 45 -6.29 -14.08 4.20
N PRO A 46 -5.65 -13.56 3.13
CA PRO A 46 -5.18 -12.18 3.10
C PRO A 46 -6.33 -11.17 2.98
N ARG A 47 -7.57 -11.65 2.73
CA ARG A 47 -8.75 -10.82 2.38
C ARG A 47 -8.39 -9.86 1.24
N PHE A 48 -7.93 -10.44 0.13
CA PHE A 48 -7.58 -9.72 -1.08
C PHE A 48 -8.76 -9.78 -2.06
N GLU A 49 -9.41 -8.63 -2.25
CA GLU A 49 -10.52 -8.45 -3.16
C GLU A 49 -9.97 -8.05 -4.54
N GLN A 50 -10.17 -8.93 -5.52
CA GLN A 50 -9.67 -8.78 -6.88
C GLN A 50 -10.71 -8.11 -7.81
N ASN A 51 -11.35 -7.06 -7.32
CA ASN A 51 -12.40 -6.31 -8.04
C ASN A 51 -11.84 -5.28 -9.03
N GLY A 52 -10.52 -5.19 -9.15
CA GLY A 52 -9.82 -4.29 -10.06
C GLY A 52 -9.70 -2.86 -9.55
N THR A 53 -8.93 -2.08 -10.30
CA THR A 53 -8.72 -0.65 -10.06
C THR A 53 -9.00 0.14 -11.33
N LEU A 54 -9.70 1.27 -11.17
CA LEU A 54 -10.17 2.13 -12.25
C LEU A 54 -9.63 3.54 -12.07
N HIS A 55 -8.69 3.94 -12.92
CA HIS A 55 -8.14 5.29 -12.95
C HIS A 55 -8.87 6.13 -13.99
N LEU A 56 -9.51 7.22 -13.55
CA LEU A 56 -10.33 8.07 -14.41
C LEU A 56 -9.47 9.04 -15.24
N ALA A 57 -9.86 9.26 -16.49
CA ALA A 57 -9.28 10.29 -17.36
C ALA A 57 -10.29 11.40 -17.64
N LYS A 58 -10.18 12.54 -16.94
CA LYS A 58 -11.06 13.71 -17.15
C LYS A 58 -10.54 14.70 -18.18
N ASN A 59 -9.32 14.49 -18.67
CA ASN A 59 -8.70 15.38 -19.66
C ASN A 59 -7.88 14.60 -20.71
N PRO A 60 -7.64 15.19 -21.91
CA PRO A 60 -6.94 14.50 -23.00
C PRO A 60 -5.50 14.10 -22.66
N HIS A 61 -4.78 14.89 -21.86
CA HIS A 61 -3.41 14.57 -21.47
C HIS A 61 -3.35 13.30 -20.61
N ARG A 62 -4.30 13.15 -19.68
CA ARG A 62 -4.45 11.95 -18.87
C ARG A 62 -4.77 10.72 -19.72
N PHE A 63 -5.69 10.87 -20.67
CA PHE A 63 -6.08 9.76 -21.52
C PHE A 63 -4.92 9.29 -22.43
N GLU A 64 -4.12 10.24 -22.95
CA GLU A 64 -2.89 9.92 -23.68
C GLU A 64 -1.82 9.27 -22.80
N GLU A 65 -1.69 9.69 -21.53
CA GLU A 65 -0.83 9.01 -20.55
C GLU A 65 -1.25 7.54 -20.39
N PHE A 66 -2.54 7.27 -20.24
CA PHE A 66 -3.07 5.91 -20.09
C PHE A 66 -2.87 5.05 -21.35
N LYS A 67 -2.99 5.62 -22.55
CA LYS A 67 -2.60 4.93 -23.79
C LYS A 67 -1.14 4.48 -23.77
N ARG A 68 -0.24 5.32 -23.24
CA ARG A 68 1.18 4.95 -23.07
C ARG A 68 1.37 3.85 -22.02
N TYR A 69 0.56 3.81 -20.96
CA TYR A 69 0.62 2.74 -19.96
C TYR A 69 0.32 1.39 -20.60
N VAL A 70 -0.78 1.31 -21.37
CA VAL A 70 -1.21 0.09 -22.06
C VAL A 70 -0.22 -0.31 -23.16
N ALA A 71 0.26 0.65 -23.97
CA ALA A 71 1.25 0.35 -25.01
C ALA A 71 2.58 -0.19 -24.46
N ARG A 72 2.93 0.19 -23.23
CA ARG A 72 4.12 -0.28 -22.51
C ARG A 72 3.81 -1.45 -21.58
N ASP A 73 2.58 -1.91 -21.55
CA ASP A 73 2.20 -3.12 -20.86
C ASP A 73 2.59 -4.30 -21.69
N TYR A 74 3.82 -4.76 -21.46
CA TYR A 74 4.38 -5.97 -22.07
C TYR A 74 3.73 -7.23 -21.48
N TYR A 75 2.39 -7.29 -21.46
CA TYR A 75 1.64 -8.43 -20.95
C TYR A 75 1.93 -9.67 -21.79
N LYS A 76 2.12 -10.77 -21.11
CA LYS A 76 2.24 -12.10 -21.69
C LYS A 76 1.05 -12.94 -21.28
N LYS A 77 0.72 -13.92 -22.13
CA LYS A 77 -0.29 -14.93 -21.79
C LYS A 77 0.12 -15.64 -20.51
N GLY A 78 -0.71 -15.56 -19.47
CA GLY A 78 -0.45 -16.15 -18.15
C GLY A 78 -0.19 -15.12 -17.03
N ASP A 79 -0.07 -13.83 -17.36
CA ASP A 79 0.04 -12.78 -16.34
C ASP A 79 -1.25 -12.68 -15.52
N VAL A 80 -1.11 -12.50 -14.21
CA VAL A 80 -2.23 -12.50 -13.25
C VAL A 80 -3.13 -11.28 -13.35
N CYS A 81 -2.62 -10.17 -13.87
CA CYS A 81 -3.35 -8.92 -14.07
C CYS A 81 -3.30 -8.48 -15.52
N LYS A 82 -4.30 -7.71 -15.95
CA LYS A 82 -4.33 -7.09 -17.26
C LYS A 82 -4.86 -5.67 -17.16
N THR A 83 -4.05 -4.71 -17.58
CA THR A 83 -4.45 -3.31 -17.76
C THR A 83 -4.98 -3.08 -19.18
N SER A 84 -6.05 -2.31 -19.28
CA SER A 84 -6.75 -1.97 -20.52
C SER A 84 -7.32 -0.56 -20.44
N LEU A 85 -7.63 0.02 -21.60
CA LEU A 85 -8.42 1.24 -21.67
C LEU A 85 -9.89 0.87 -21.77
N LEU A 86 -10.72 1.59 -21.03
CA LEU A 86 -12.17 1.54 -21.15
C LEU A 86 -12.70 2.83 -21.76
N THR A 87 -13.76 2.70 -22.57
CA THR A 87 -14.55 3.84 -23.03
C THR A 87 -15.40 4.42 -21.90
N GLN A 88 -16.00 5.58 -22.14
CA GLN A 88 -16.91 6.23 -21.21
C GLN A 88 -18.13 5.34 -20.88
N GLU A 89 -18.67 4.63 -21.88
CA GLU A 89 -19.80 3.72 -21.73
C GLU A 89 -19.43 2.51 -20.87
N GLU A 90 -18.30 1.87 -21.15
CA GLU A 90 -17.78 0.72 -20.38
C GLU A 90 -17.52 1.09 -18.92
N VAL A 91 -17.06 2.32 -18.66
CA VAL A 91 -16.91 2.84 -17.28
C VAL A 91 -18.26 2.95 -16.58
N GLY A 92 -19.30 3.46 -17.26
CA GLY A 92 -20.64 3.59 -16.68
C GLY A 92 -21.28 2.25 -16.33
N GLU A 93 -21.01 1.21 -17.12
CA GLU A 93 -21.45 -0.15 -16.83
C GLU A 93 -20.71 -0.77 -15.64
N LEU A 94 -19.39 -0.56 -15.56
CA LEU A 94 -18.53 -1.18 -14.53
C LEU A 94 -18.55 -0.44 -13.19
N ALA A 95 -18.71 0.88 -13.19
CA ALA A 95 -18.63 1.75 -12.03
C ALA A 95 -19.82 2.73 -11.99
N PRO A 96 -21.02 2.27 -11.62
CA PRO A 96 -22.27 3.03 -11.74
C PRO A 96 -22.35 4.29 -10.86
N LEU A 97 -21.42 4.47 -9.92
CA LEU A 97 -21.33 5.68 -9.10
C LEU A 97 -20.51 6.81 -9.73
N VAL A 98 -19.79 6.52 -10.82
CA VAL A 98 -18.99 7.52 -11.52
C VAL A 98 -19.91 8.31 -12.45
N ASP A 99 -19.96 9.63 -12.28
CA ASP A 99 -20.56 10.50 -13.30
C ASP A 99 -19.64 10.50 -14.52
N THR A 100 -20.07 9.78 -15.56
CA THR A 100 -19.27 9.62 -16.76
C THR A 100 -19.27 10.84 -17.65
N LYS A 101 -20.10 11.86 -17.42
CA LYS A 101 -20.19 13.05 -18.29
C LYS A 101 -18.89 13.84 -18.38
N GLU A 102 -18.07 13.78 -17.32
CA GLU A 102 -16.83 14.53 -17.21
C GLU A 102 -15.57 13.68 -17.49
N ILE A 103 -15.72 12.45 -17.97
CA ILE A 103 -14.58 11.57 -18.29
C ILE A 103 -14.53 11.24 -19.78
N LEU A 104 -13.31 11.07 -20.29
CA LEU A 104 -13.03 10.59 -21.65
C LEU A 104 -12.93 9.06 -21.73
N GLY A 105 -12.77 8.41 -20.57
CA GLY A 105 -12.52 6.98 -20.42
C GLY A 105 -11.71 6.70 -19.16
N ALA A 106 -11.18 5.49 -19.05
CA ALA A 106 -10.39 5.09 -17.89
C ALA A 106 -9.29 4.08 -18.23
N LEU A 107 -8.29 4.00 -17.35
CA LEU A 107 -7.36 2.88 -17.29
C LEU A 107 -7.89 1.88 -16.26
N TYR A 108 -8.21 0.68 -16.70
CA TYR A 108 -8.73 -0.38 -15.86
C TYR A 108 -7.73 -1.53 -15.77
N THR A 109 -7.45 -1.99 -14.55
CA THR A 109 -6.64 -3.19 -14.32
C THR A 109 -7.48 -4.28 -13.69
N SER A 110 -7.57 -5.43 -14.33
CA SER A 110 -8.28 -6.59 -13.80
C SER A 110 -7.41 -7.37 -12.81
N ASN A 111 -8.07 -8.02 -11.84
CA ASN A 111 -7.49 -8.92 -10.83
C ASN A 111 -6.55 -8.28 -9.80
N ASP A 112 -6.24 -6.99 -9.95
CA ASP A 112 -5.72 -6.19 -8.84
C ASP A 112 -6.91 -5.67 -8.00
N GLY A 113 -6.69 -4.79 -7.02
CA GLY A 113 -7.81 -4.32 -6.19
C GLY A 113 -7.39 -3.89 -4.80
N VAL A 114 -7.99 -4.47 -3.77
CA VAL A 114 -7.84 -4.04 -2.38
C VAL A 114 -7.54 -5.22 -1.47
N VAL A 115 -6.53 -5.08 -0.60
CA VAL A 115 -6.18 -6.07 0.39
C VAL A 115 -6.35 -5.54 1.82
N SER A 116 -6.82 -6.39 2.72
CA SER A 116 -6.78 -6.09 4.15
C SER A 116 -5.33 -6.11 4.65
N ALA A 117 -4.81 -4.96 5.13
CA ALA A 117 -3.46 -4.91 5.69
C ALA A 117 -3.27 -5.89 6.87
N ALA A 118 -4.30 -6.05 7.71
CA ALA A 118 -4.31 -7.04 8.79
C ALA A 118 -4.29 -8.48 8.25
N GLY A 119 -5.16 -8.80 7.29
CA GLY A 119 -5.22 -10.15 6.71
C GLY A 119 -3.93 -10.52 6.00
N LEU A 120 -3.40 -9.61 5.19
CA LEU A 120 -2.13 -9.80 4.48
C LEU A 120 -0.97 -10.04 5.44
N ASN A 121 -0.85 -9.22 6.50
CA ASN A 121 0.19 -9.40 7.50
C ASN A 121 0.04 -10.74 8.24
N GLU A 122 -1.17 -11.14 8.62
CA GLU A 122 -1.43 -12.44 9.25
C GLU A 122 -1.01 -13.61 8.35
N ALA A 123 -1.37 -13.56 7.06
CA ALA A 123 -1.01 -14.59 6.10
C ALA A 123 0.50 -14.67 5.85
N LEU A 124 1.17 -13.53 5.62
CA LEU A 124 2.62 -13.48 5.45
C LEU A 124 3.35 -13.99 6.71
N MET A 125 2.89 -13.59 7.89
CA MET A 125 3.49 -14.04 9.15
C MET A 125 3.28 -15.53 9.42
N ALA A 126 2.14 -16.09 9.02
CA ALA A 126 1.90 -17.52 9.08
C ALA A 126 2.87 -18.29 8.17
N GLY A 127 3.03 -17.83 6.93
CA GLY A 127 4.02 -18.36 5.99
C GLY A 127 5.45 -18.28 6.53
N ALA A 128 5.85 -17.12 7.04
CA ALA A 128 7.18 -16.90 7.63
C ALA A 128 7.46 -17.86 8.80
N ARG A 129 6.50 -18.01 9.73
CA ARG A 129 6.64 -18.94 10.87
C ARG A 129 6.74 -20.39 10.43
N LYS A 130 5.94 -20.81 9.44
CA LYS A 130 6.03 -22.15 8.83
C LYS A 130 7.41 -22.38 8.19
N GLY A 131 8.03 -21.33 7.67
CA GLY A 131 9.41 -21.33 7.17
C GLY A 131 10.49 -21.24 8.25
N GLY A 132 10.14 -21.25 9.55
CA GLY A 132 11.09 -21.24 10.66
C GLY A 132 11.54 -19.85 11.12
N VAL A 133 10.90 -18.76 10.64
CA VAL A 133 11.23 -17.40 11.09
C VAL A 133 10.87 -17.23 12.57
N GLN A 134 11.85 -16.75 13.34
CA GLN A 134 11.66 -16.35 14.73
C GLN A 134 11.25 -14.87 14.79
N VAL A 135 10.27 -14.56 15.66
CA VAL A 135 9.76 -13.20 15.84
C VAL A 135 10.03 -12.77 17.27
N ILE A 136 10.85 -11.73 17.42
CA ILE A 136 11.18 -11.14 18.71
C ILE A 136 10.48 -9.78 18.80
N LYS A 137 9.68 -9.58 19.84
CA LYS A 137 8.97 -8.32 20.08
C LYS A 137 9.79 -7.45 21.01
N SER A 138 10.76 -6.75 20.45
CA SER A 138 11.66 -5.88 21.18
C SER A 138 12.18 -4.78 20.26
N GLU A 139 12.68 -3.71 20.85
CA GLU A 139 13.26 -2.58 20.12
C GLU A 139 14.78 -2.71 20.08
N PRO A 140 15.44 -2.41 18.95
CA PRO A 140 16.89 -2.35 18.92
C PRO A 140 17.38 -1.15 19.72
N LYS A 141 18.30 -1.41 20.65
CA LYS A 141 18.97 -0.42 21.49
C LYS A 141 20.30 0.03 20.90
N THR A 142 21.08 -0.91 20.35
CA THR A 142 22.33 -0.59 19.64
C THR A 142 22.51 -1.45 18.40
N VAL A 143 23.19 -0.92 17.39
CA VAL A 143 23.55 -1.63 16.16
C VAL A 143 25.00 -1.33 15.84
N ARG A 144 25.86 -2.35 15.71
CA ARG A 144 27.25 -2.17 15.31
C ARG A 144 27.69 -3.21 14.31
N TYR A 145 28.60 -2.83 13.41
CA TYR A 145 29.26 -3.76 12.50
C TYR A 145 30.67 -4.09 12.99
N ASP A 146 30.93 -5.37 13.25
CA ASP A 146 32.25 -5.90 13.56
C ASP A 146 32.95 -6.29 12.26
N LYS A 147 33.87 -5.44 11.80
CA LYS A 147 34.67 -5.69 10.58
C LYS A 147 35.56 -6.93 10.70
N GLY A 148 36.08 -7.23 11.89
CA GLY A 148 36.96 -8.37 12.12
C GLY A 148 36.22 -9.71 11.98
N LYS A 149 34.94 -9.74 12.35
CA LYS A 149 34.09 -10.93 12.21
C LYS A 149 33.17 -10.91 10.99
N SER A 150 33.07 -9.77 10.31
CA SER A 150 32.10 -9.52 9.24
C SER A 150 30.65 -9.79 9.68
N LEU A 151 30.30 -9.34 10.89
CA LEU A 151 28.97 -9.53 11.49
C LEU A 151 28.38 -8.21 12.00
N TRP A 152 27.07 -8.07 11.85
CA TRP A 152 26.27 -7.12 12.60
C TRP A 152 25.98 -7.68 13.98
N HIS A 153 26.05 -6.80 14.98
CA HIS A 153 25.60 -7.06 16.34
C HIS A 153 24.48 -6.09 16.68
N VAL A 154 23.37 -6.63 17.18
CA VAL A 154 22.21 -5.87 17.63
C VAL A 154 21.95 -6.22 19.09
N GLU A 155 21.93 -5.20 19.96
CA GLU A 155 21.44 -5.33 21.34
C GLU A 155 20.00 -4.84 21.36
N LEU A 156 19.10 -5.63 21.92
CA LEU A 156 17.69 -5.29 22.09
C LEU A 156 17.46 -4.65 23.47
N ALA A 157 16.37 -3.90 23.62
CA ALA A 157 16.01 -3.20 24.85
C ALA A 157 15.79 -4.16 26.05
N ASP A 158 15.40 -5.41 25.80
CA ASP A 158 15.25 -6.46 26.80
C ASP A 158 16.57 -7.16 27.20
N GLY A 159 17.70 -6.72 26.66
CA GLY A 159 19.03 -7.29 26.92
C GLY A 159 19.45 -8.44 26.00
N THR A 160 18.57 -8.87 25.09
CA THR A 160 18.92 -9.89 24.08
C THR A 160 19.99 -9.36 23.13
N SER A 161 20.99 -10.20 22.81
CA SER A 161 22.03 -9.88 21.83
C SER A 161 21.98 -10.82 20.63
N ILE A 162 21.99 -10.25 19.43
CA ILE A 162 21.88 -10.97 18.16
C ILE A 162 23.12 -10.67 17.31
N ALA A 163 23.75 -11.71 16.77
CA ALA A 163 24.80 -11.58 15.76
C ALA A 163 24.30 -12.12 14.41
N THR A 164 24.44 -11.36 13.33
CA THR A 164 23.95 -11.73 11.99
C THR A 164 24.89 -11.25 10.89
N ARG A 165 24.89 -11.93 9.75
CA ARG A 165 25.64 -11.50 8.55
C ARG A 165 24.98 -10.33 7.84
N ASN A 166 23.65 -10.31 7.83
CA ASN A 166 22.86 -9.31 7.14
C ASN A 166 21.83 -8.70 8.08
N LEU A 167 21.66 -7.39 7.98
CA LEU A 167 20.66 -6.63 8.70
C LEU A 167 19.84 -5.84 7.67
N VAL A 168 18.51 -5.96 7.75
CA VAL A 168 17.57 -5.24 6.88
C VAL A 168 16.78 -4.28 7.74
N ASN A 169 16.82 -3.00 7.40
CA ASN A 169 15.98 -1.98 8.02
C ASN A 169 14.65 -1.88 7.27
N ALA A 170 13.59 -2.42 7.87
CA ALA A 170 12.22 -2.38 7.36
C ALA A 170 11.27 -1.64 8.32
N ALA A 171 11.79 -0.66 9.07
CA ALA A 171 11.06 -0.01 10.17
C ALA A 171 10.13 1.13 9.74
N GLY A 172 9.76 1.22 8.45
CA GLY A 172 8.80 2.22 7.96
C GLY A 172 9.18 3.65 8.37
N VAL A 173 8.25 4.37 9.00
CA VAL A 173 8.46 5.75 9.48
C VAL A 173 9.59 5.89 10.52
N TRP A 174 9.97 4.80 11.20
CA TRP A 174 11.09 4.77 12.15
C TRP A 174 12.42 4.37 11.52
N ALA A 175 12.49 4.16 10.19
CA ALA A 175 13.71 3.66 9.55
C ALA A 175 14.91 4.58 9.79
N ASN A 176 14.73 5.89 9.91
CA ASN A 176 15.80 6.81 10.28
C ASN A 176 16.28 6.65 11.71
N ASP A 177 15.37 6.43 12.67
CA ASP A 177 15.73 6.18 14.06
C ASP A 177 16.58 4.91 14.18
N ILE A 178 16.22 3.86 13.42
CA ILE A 178 17.01 2.63 13.34
C ILE A 178 18.36 2.84 12.65
N ALA A 179 18.41 3.62 11.56
CA ALA A 179 19.65 3.88 10.82
C ALA A 179 20.67 4.68 11.65
N ARG A 180 20.20 5.58 12.52
CA ARG A 180 21.06 6.37 13.41
C ARG A 180 21.80 5.50 14.43
N LEU A 181 21.25 4.34 14.83
CA LEU A 181 21.92 3.39 15.72
C LEU A 181 23.23 2.87 15.13
N SER A 182 23.36 2.86 13.79
CA SER A 182 24.59 2.50 13.07
C SER A 182 25.32 3.70 12.46
N GLY A 183 24.97 4.93 12.85
CA GLY A 183 25.63 6.16 12.39
C GLY A 183 25.23 6.61 10.98
N HIS A 184 24.10 6.15 10.45
CA HIS A 184 23.60 6.52 9.14
C HIS A 184 22.34 7.39 9.24
N GLU A 185 22.09 8.15 8.18
CA GLU A 185 20.85 8.88 7.97
C GLU A 185 20.34 8.60 6.56
N LEU A 186 19.05 8.28 6.45
CA LEU A 186 18.36 7.97 5.21
C LEU A 186 17.67 9.23 4.67
N PRO A 187 17.68 9.45 3.34
CA PRO A 187 17.06 10.60 2.70
C PRO A 187 15.53 10.41 2.62
N MET A 188 14.86 10.38 3.77
CA MET A 188 13.42 10.19 3.90
C MET A 188 12.81 11.26 4.79
N VAL A 189 11.59 11.64 4.44
CA VAL A 189 10.73 12.53 5.23
C VAL A 189 9.41 11.83 5.50
N ILE A 190 8.72 12.26 6.55
CA ILE A 190 7.40 11.73 6.90
C ILE A 190 6.36 12.74 6.47
N VAL A 191 5.37 12.27 5.73
CA VAL A 191 4.27 13.09 5.19
C VAL A 191 2.98 12.66 5.86
N GLU A 192 2.17 13.62 6.29
CA GLU A 192 0.82 13.35 6.76
C GLU A 192 -0.13 13.09 5.58
N VAL A 193 -0.95 12.05 5.70
CA VAL A 193 -1.99 11.70 4.71
C VAL A 193 -3.28 11.44 5.46
N GLN A 194 -4.37 12.02 4.96
CA GLN A 194 -5.69 11.92 5.57
C GLN A 194 -6.61 11.05 4.71
N PHE A 195 -7.46 10.30 5.39
CA PHE A 195 -8.51 9.48 4.80
C PHE A 195 -9.66 9.37 5.79
N ALA A 196 -10.83 9.00 5.29
CA ALA A 196 -12.02 8.83 6.09
C ALA A 196 -12.86 7.66 5.59
N ASP A 197 -13.69 7.15 6.49
CA ASP A 197 -14.77 6.25 6.11
C ASP A 197 -16.07 7.05 5.97
N LEU A 198 -16.87 6.69 4.96
CA LEU A 198 -18.19 7.21 4.69
C LEU A 198 -19.21 6.08 4.80
N GLU A 199 -20.18 6.23 5.70
CA GLU A 199 -21.34 5.34 5.82
C GLU A 199 -22.42 5.79 4.82
N PRO A 200 -22.73 5.00 3.77
CA PRO A 200 -23.78 5.36 2.83
C PRO A 200 -25.16 5.06 3.42
N GLY A 201 -26.16 5.84 3.02
CA GLY A 201 -27.57 5.58 3.37
C GLY A 201 -28.24 4.47 2.55
N ALA A 202 -27.48 3.77 1.69
CA ALA A 202 -27.96 2.72 0.80
C ALA A 202 -26.86 1.67 0.56
N SER A 203 -27.24 0.53 0.00
CA SER A 203 -26.30 -0.54 -0.36
C SER A 203 -25.23 -0.06 -1.34
N ILE A 204 -23.98 -0.45 -1.11
CA ILE A 204 -22.85 -0.16 -2.00
C ILE A 204 -22.83 -1.15 -3.17
N PRO A 205 -22.88 -0.68 -4.44
CA PRO A 205 -22.72 -1.56 -5.60
C PRO A 205 -21.31 -2.18 -5.63
N GLU A 206 -21.21 -3.39 -6.16
CA GLU A 206 -19.91 -3.97 -6.50
C GLU A 206 -19.30 -3.22 -7.68
N MET A 207 -18.12 -2.65 -7.48
CA MET A 207 -17.37 -1.94 -8.50
C MET A 207 -15.87 -1.93 -8.15
N PRO A 208 -14.99 -1.70 -9.13
CA PRO A 208 -13.56 -1.49 -8.89
C PRO A 208 -13.31 -0.32 -7.95
N ALA A 209 -12.12 -0.30 -7.33
CA ALA A 209 -11.68 0.89 -6.60
C ALA A 209 -11.39 2.03 -7.58
N ILE A 210 -11.82 3.25 -7.24
CA ILE A 210 -11.74 4.42 -8.11
C ILE A 210 -10.55 5.29 -7.71
N ILE A 211 -9.78 5.73 -8.70
CA ILE A 211 -8.68 6.69 -8.54
C ILE A 211 -8.89 7.83 -9.53
N ASP A 212 -9.17 9.02 -9.01
CA ASP A 212 -9.24 10.26 -9.77
C ASP A 212 -7.95 11.06 -9.55
N HIS A 213 -7.02 10.92 -10.48
CA HIS A 213 -5.73 11.60 -10.37
C HIS A 213 -5.81 13.10 -10.61
N ASP A 214 -6.88 13.62 -11.20
CA ASP A 214 -7.01 15.06 -11.49
C ASP A 214 -7.46 15.81 -10.24
N THR A 215 -8.25 15.17 -9.36
CA THR A 215 -8.58 15.70 -8.03
C THR A 215 -7.71 15.11 -6.91
N THR A 216 -6.84 14.15 -7.24
CA THR A 216 -6.03 13.30 -6.33
C THR A 216 -6.86 12.38 -5.41
N PHE A 217 -8.17 12.33 -5.62
CA PHE A 217 -9.10 11.57 -4.81
C PHE A 217 -9.05 10.08 -5.15
N TYR A 218 -9.27 9.24 -4.15
CA TYR A 218 -9.48 7.81 -4.34
C TYR A 218 -10.60 7.30 -3.44
N LEU A 219 -11.28 6.26 -3.90
CA LEU A 219 -12.43 5.65 -3.23
C LEU A 219 -12.37 4.14 -3.39
N ARG A 220 -12.71 3.41 -2.34
CA ARG A 220 -12.97 1.98 -2.42
C ARG A 220 -14.11 1.57 -1.49
N LYS A 221 -14.68 0.40 -1.75
CA LYS A 221 -15.56 -0.28 -0.79
C LYS A 221 -14.75 -0.76 0.42
N ASN A 222 -15.38 -0.75 1.59
CA ASN A 222 -14.86 -1.23 2.86
C ASN A 222 -15.99 -1.88 3.67
N GLY A 223 -16.32 -3.14 3.33
CA GLY A 223 -17.54 -3.77 3.83
C GLY A 223 -18.77 -2.98 3.36
N ASP A 224 -19.59 -2.52 4.31
CA ASP A 224 -20.79 -1.72 4.04
C ASP A 224 -20.54 -0.20 4.03
N THR A 225 -19.27 0.22 4.08
CA THR A 225 -18.85 1.62 4.02
C THR A 225 -17.95 1.89 2.83
N TYR A 226 -17.72 3.16 2.52
CA TYR A 226 -16.62 3.56 1.64
C TYR A 226 -15.42 4.01 2.45
N PHE A 227 -14.23 3.71 1.96
CA PHE A 227 -12.99 4.33 2.39
C PHE A 227 -12.51 5.27 1.29
N PHE A 228 -12.18 6.51 1.65
CA PHE A 228 -11.69 7.49 0.68
C PHE A 228 -10.60 8.36 1.26
N GLY A 229 -9.81 8.96 0.38
CA GLY A 229 -8.81 9.96 0.74
C GLY A 229 -8.42 10.78 -0.48
N ALA A 230 -7.55 11.75 -0.25
CA ALA A 230 -6.99 12.59 -1.28
C ALA A 230 -5.53 12.93 -0.93
N PHE A 231 -4.77 13.39 -1.91
CA PHE A 231 -3.45 13.95 -1.65
C PHE A 231 -3.52 15.47 -1.69
N ASP A 232 -3.05 16.11 -0.63
CA ASP A 232 -2.99 17.57 -0.62
C ASP A 232 -2.10 18.10 -1.74
N PRO A 233 -2.45 19.25 -2.35
CA PRO A 233 -1.54 20.01 -3.19
C PRO A 233 -0.20 20.20 -2.49
N ILE A 234 0.90 20.24 -3.25
CA ILE A 234 2.27 20.21 -2.69
C ILE A 234 2.54 21.33 -1.68
N ASP A 235 1.90 22.49 -1.83
CA ASP A 235 2.00 23.64 -0.93
C ASP A 235 1.25 23.46 0.40
N LYS A 236 0.36 22.47 0.48
CA LYS A 236 -0.41 22.11 1.67
C LYS A 236 0.05 20.81 2.33
N VAL A 237 0.98 20.09 1.71
CA VAL A 237 1.56 18.86 2.27
C VAL A 237 2.25 19.18 3.60
N ILE A 238 1.81 18.50 4.67
CA ILE A 238 2.42 18.63 5.99
C ILE A 238 3.58 17.65 6.12
N LEU A 239 4.80 18.18 6.11
CA LEU A 239 6.01 17.42 6.45
C LEU A 239 6.18 17.36 7.97
N ARG A 240 6.25 16.15 8.52
CA ARG A 240 6.52 15.91 9.95
C ARG A 240 8.02 15.96 10.24
N GLU A 241 8.64 17.13 10.03
CA GLU A 241 10.04 17.37 10.41
C GLU A 241 10.27 17.18 11.92
N ASP A 242 9.25 17.48 12.72
CA ASP A 242 9.24 17.23 14.16
C ASP A 242 9.48 15.75 14.46
N TRP A 243 8.85 14.83 13.71
CA TRP A 243 9.04 13.39 13.90
C TRP A 243 10.42 12.94 13.42
N PHE A 244 10.91 13.51 12.33
CA PHE A 244 12.26 13.22 11.87
C PHE A 244 13.33 13.56 12.91
N ARG A 245 13.16 14.68 13.62
CA ARG A 245 14.15 15.19 14.61
C ARG A 245 13.94 14.64 16.02
N LYS A 246 12.69 14.45 16.44
CA LYS A 246 12.31 14.12 17.83
C LYS A 246 11.80 12.68 17.99
N GLY A 247 11.70 11.93 16.89
CA GLY A 247 11.08 10.60 16.85
C GLY A 247 9.57 10.67 16.60
N VAL A 248 9.02 9.57 16.09
CA VAL A 248 7.58 9.43 15.83
C VAL A 248 6.82 9.26 17.16
N PRO A 249 5.74 10.03 17.41
CA PRO A 249 4.99 9.97 18.65
C PRO A 249 4.18 8.66 18.77
N PRO A 250 3.88 8.21 19.99
CA PRO A 250 2.94 7.11 20.21
C PRO A 250 1.55 7.43 19.65
N GLY A 251 0.87 6.45 19.06
CA GLY A 251 -0.53 6.60 18.65
C GLY A 251 -0.77 7.59 17.50
N PHE A 252 0.19 7.74 16.58
CA PHE A 252 0.17 8.76 15.52
C PHE A 252 -0.94 8.63 14.44
N VAL A 253 -1.78 7.59 14.53
CA VAL A 253 -2.88 7.35 13.58
C VAL A 253 -4.15 7.95 14.15
N ILE A 254 -4.74 8.92 13.45
CA ILE A 254 -6.05 9.50 13.78
C ILE A 254 -7.05 9.05 12.72
N ARG A 255 -8.13 8.37 13.13
CA ARG A 255 -9.22 7.97 12.24
C ARG A 255 -10.40 8.91 12.45
N ILE A 256 -10.87 9.53 11.38
CA ILE A 256 -12.05 10.40 11.38
C ILE A 256 -13.18 9.64 10.69
N THR A 257 -14.31 9.48 11.38
CA THR A 257 -15.53 8.90 10.81
C THR A 257 -16.54 10.02 10.59
N VAL A 258 -16.97 10.22 9.35
CA VAL A 258 -17.97 11.22 8.99
C VAL A 258 -19.32 10.51 8.81
N LYS A 259 -20.29 10.85 9.66
CA LYS A 259 -21.66 10.35 9.53
C LYS A 259 -22.46 11.29 8.63
N SER A 260 -23.09 10.74 7.59
CA SER A 260 -24.13 11.43 6.83
C SER A 260 -25.25 11.85 7.78
N LYS A 261 -25.74 13.08 7.63
CA LYS A 261 -27.01 13.50 8.26
C LYS A 261 -28.20 12.95 7.50
#